data_AF-A0A2W5XIV8-F1
#
_entry.id   AF-A0A2W5XIV8-F1
#
_cell.length_a   1.000
_cell.length_b   1.000
_cell.length_c   1.000
_cell.angle_alpha   90.00
_cell.angle_beta   90.00
_cell.angle_gamma   90.00
#
_symmetry.space_group_name_H-M   'P 1'
#
loop_
_entity.id
_entity.type
_entity.pdbx_description
1 polymer ?
#
loop_
_entity_poly.entity_id
_entity_poly.type
_entity_poly.pdbx_seq_one_letter_code
_entity_poly.pdbx_strand_id
1 'polypeptide(L)'
;MSVYRVIDKMENVVRTGLWLPFGGRVVNSDRLLDLIEKLRSTLPEEATRGKPYGKLPGDAPSAAAGNGMNATASQTRFMSKPGPADGGAGSEEEAASAQSKAEAIIKEAQARSAEIRRGADEYADQVLSSLDATLAKALASVQKGRQTLAATTPSNGAKTRETSTL
;
A
#
# COMPACT_ATOMS: atom_id res chain seq x y z
N MET A 1 7.02 -3.99 20.25
CA MET A 1 7.83 -3.06 19.44
C MET A 1 7.01 -2.74 18.21
N SER A 2 6.75 -1.46 17.89
CA SER A 2 5.88 -1.08 16.77
C SER A 2 6.52 -1.42 15.41
N VAL A 3 5.72 -1.93 14.46
CA VAL A 3 6.10 -2.29 13.07
C VAL A 3 6.89 -1.18 12.37
N TYR A 4 6.45 0.07 12.57
CA TYR A 4 7.11 1.26 12.04
C TYR A 4 8.59 1.37 12.45
N ARG A 5 8.93 0.91 13.66
CA ARG A 5 10.31 0.97 14.18
C ARG A 5 11.22 -0.09 13.55
N VAL A 6 10.65 -1.17 13.01
CA VAL A 6 11.41 -2.20 12.26
C VAL A 6 11.71 -1.67 10.87
N ILE A 7 10.75 -0.99 10.24
CA ILE A 7 10.91 -0.31 8.95
C ILE A 7 11.98 0.78 9.04
N ASP A 8 11.95 1.63 10.07
CA ASP A 8 12.99 2.67 10.29
C ASP A 8 14.40 2.07 10.42
N LYS A 9 14.51 0.91 11.07
CA LYS A 9 15.80 0.21 11.20
C LYS A 9 16.27 -0.38 9.89
N MET A 10 15.36 -0.91 9.07
CA MET A 10 15.69 -1.39 7.73
C MET A 10 16.14 -0.23 6.84
N GLU A 11 15.44 0.91 6.87
CA GLU A 11 15.84 2.11 6.14
C GLU A 11 17.25 2.55 6.54
N ASN A 12 17.55 2.55 7.83
CA ASN A 12 18.85 2.96 8.32
C ASN A 12 19.98 1.97 7.90
N VAL A 13 19.71 0.67 7.91
CA VAL A 13 20.67 -0.35 7.44
C VAL A 13 20.94 -0.20 5.94
N VAL A 14 19.91 0.09 5.14
CA VAL A 14 20.06 0.36 3.71
C VAL A 14 20.79 1.67 3.44
N ARG A 15 20.51 2.74 4.21
CA ARG A 15 21.22 4.03 4.11
C ARG A 15 22.68 3.94 4.52
N THR A 16 22.98 3.17 5.57
CA THR A 16 24.34 3.01 6.12
C THR A 16 25.15 1.94 5.36
N GLY A 17 24.50 1.14 4.51
CA GLY A 17 25.16 0.15 3.66
C GLY A 17 26.27 0.79 2.82
N LEU A 18 27.41 0.10 2.74
CA LEU A 18 28.62 0.59 2.08
C LEU A 18 28.31 0.86 0.61
N TRP A 19 28.40 2.12 0.21
CA TRP A 19 28.20 2.55 -1.17
C TRP A 19 29.41 2.15 -2.01
N LEU A 20 29.19 1.39 -3.08
CA LEU A 20 30.23 1.09 -4.07
C LEU A 20 30.13 2.08 -5.24
N PRO A 21 31.26 2.39 -5.91
CA PRO A 21 31.18 3.00 -7.25
C PRO A 21 30.37 2.08 -8.17
N PHE A 22 29.64 2.66 -9.15
CA PHE A 22 28.69 2.00 -10.07
C PHE A 22 27.27 1.73 -9.56
N GLY A 23 26.83 2.40 -8.50
CA GLY A 23 25.41 2.49 -8.12
C GLY A 23 24.86 1.28 -7.35
N GLY A 24 25.74 0.33 -6.98
CA GLY A 24 25.41 -0.76 -6.08
C GLY A 24 25.63 -0.39 -4.61
N ARG A 25 24.78 -0.90 -3.73
CA ARG A 25 24.92 -0.74 -2.27
C ARG A 25 25.06 -2.12 -1.65
N VAL A 26 26.16 -2.35 -0.94
CA VAL A 26 26.39 -3.62 -0.26
C VAL A 26 25.78 -3.54 1.12
N VAL A 27 24.81 -4.41 1.36
CA VAL A 27 24.13 -4.55 2.65
C VAL A 27 24.36 -5.97 3.13
N ASN A 28 24.55 -6.15 4.43
CA ASN A 28 24.67 -7.48 5.03
C ASN A 28 23.32 -8.20 4.91
N SER A 29 23.28 -9.22 4.05
CA SER A 29 22.06 -9.96 3.71
C SER A 29 21.41 -10.61 4.92
N ASP A 30 22.19 -11.22 5.83
CA ASP A 30 21.68 -11.89 7.03
C ASP A 30 20.95 -10.92 7.95
N ARG A 31 21.54 -9.74 8.19
CA ARG A 31 20.94 -8.70 9.03
C ARG A 31 19.66 -8.12 8.43
N LEU A 32 19.58 -8.03 7.10
CA LEU A 32 18.40 -7.56 6.40
C LEU A 32 17.28 -8.62 6.44
N LEU A 33 17.62 -9.89 6.27
CA LEU A 33 16.69 -11.01 6.36
C LEU A 33 16.13 -11.16 7.79
N ASP A 34 16.95 -11.00 8.82
CA ASP A 34 16.51 -10.99 10.22
C ASP A 34 15.51 -9.86 10.51
N LEU A 35 15.74 -8.67 9.94
CA LEU A 35 14.83 -7.53 10.07
C LEU A 35 13.50 -7.78 9.34
N ILE A 36 13.54 -8.43 8.17
CA ILE A 36 12.35 -8.84 7.41
C ILE A 36 11.54 -9.89 8.18
N GLU A 37 12.20 -10.88 8.79
CA GLU A 37 11.53 -11.91 9.58
C GLU A 37 10.94 -11.34 10.87
N LYS A 38 11.61 -10.35 11.47
CA LYS A 38 11.08 -9.58 12.60
C LYS A 38 9.90 -8.68 12.21
N LEU A 39 9.89 -8.16 10.98
CA LEU A 39 8.72 -7.45 10.42
C LEU A 39 7.55 -8.42 10.23
N ARG A 40 7.81 -9.61 9.69
CA ARG A 40 6.78 -10.65 9.48
C ARG A 40 6.17 -11.14 10.80
N SER A 41 6.97 -11.31 11.85
CA SER A 41 6.50 -11.72 13.18
C SER A 41 5.81 -10.60 13.97
N THR A 42 6.09 -9.33 13.64
CA THR A 42 5.40 -8.17 14.24
C THR A 42 4.17 -7.72 13.46
N LEU A 43 3.79 -8.43 12.40
CA LEU A 43 2.49 -8.38 11.72
C LEU A 43 1.62 -9.53 12.25
N PRO A 44 0.96 -9.40 13.42
CA PRO A 44 0.24 -10.49 14.05
C PRO A 44 -1.23 -10.39 13.63
N GLU A 45 -1.70 -11.25 12.73
CA GLU A 45 -3.12 -11.51 12.37
C GLU A 45 -4.07 -10.33 12.01
N GLU A 46 -3.72 -9.06 12.26
CA GLU A 46 -4.55 -7.88 12.01
C GLU A 46 -4.54 -7.46 10.54
N ALA A 47 -3.56 -7.91 9.76
CA ALA A 47 -3.61 -7.82 8.29
C ALA A 47 -4.56 -8.87 7.68
N THR A 48 -4.85 -9.96 8.40
CA THR A 48 -5.79 -11.01 7.95
C THR A 48 -7.19 -10.83 8.55
N ARG A 49 -7.33 -10.05 9.62
CA ARG A 49 -8.63 -9.70 10.22
C ARG A 49 -9.03 -8.29 9.80
N GLY A 50 -9.52 -8.18 8.56
CA GLY A 50 -10.35 -7.04 8.16
C GLY A 50 -11.41 -6.81 9.25
N LYS A 51 -11.33 -5.66 9.89
CA LYS A 51 -12.17 -5.25 11.03
C LYS A 51 -13.66 -5.44 10.66
N PRO A 52 -14.45 -6.32 11.30
CA PRO A 52 -15.88 -6.07 11.39
C PRO A 52 -16.03 -4.91 12.37
N TYR A 53 -16.35 -3.74 11.82
CA TYR A 53 -16.71 -2.57 12.60
C TYR A 53 -17.90 -2.91 13.52
N GLY A 54 -17.80 -2.46 14.78
CA GLY A 54 -18.94 -1.90 15.52
C GLY A 54 -20.00 -2.88 16.02
N LYS A 55 -19.87 -3.26 17.29
CA LYS A 55 -20.96 -3.70 18.15
C LYS A 55 -22.08 -2.64 18.19
N LEU A 56 -23.34 -3.05 18.00
CA LEU A 56 -24.50 -2.30 18.50
C LEU A 56 -24.82 -2.79 19.93
N PRO A 57 -25.07 -1.90 20.91
CA PRO A 57 -25.61 -2.22 22.23
C PRO A 57 -27.15 -2.24 22.26
N GLY A 58 -27.72 -3.08 23.14
CA GLY A 58 -29.16 -3.15 23.48
C GLY A 58 -29.80 -4.46 23.00
N ASP A 59 -30.46 -5.29 23.78
CA ASP A 59 -30.88 -5.26 25.17
C ASP A 59 -31.06 -6.73 25.60
N ALA A 60 -30.64 -7.06 26.82
CA ALA A 60 -31.21 -8.20 27.54
C ALA A 60 -32.54 -7.73 28.15
N PRO A 61 -33.57 -8.58 28.35
CA PRO A 61 -33.47 -9.50 29.48
C PRO A 61 -34.21 -10.86 29.38
N SER A 62 -33.64 -11.82 30.10
CA SER A 62 -34.29 -12.76 31.04
C SER A 62 -35.34 -13.80 30.60
N ALA A 63 -35.02 -15.04 31.00
CA ALA A 63 -35.82 -15.96 31.83
C ALA A 63 -36.39 -17.25 31.20
N ALA A 64 -36.40 -18.28 32.06
CA ALA A 64 -36.97 -19.62 31.97
C ALA A 64 -36.20 -20.61 31.07
N ALA A 65 -35.31 -21.46 31.58
CA ALA A 65 -35.56 -22.61 32.47
C ALA A 65 -36.70 -23.51 31.96
N GLY A 66 -36.37 -24.69 31.45
CA GLY A 66 -37.35 -25.72 31.09
C GLY A 66 -36.82 -26.82 30.17
N ASN A 67 -36.17 -27.82 30.77
CA ASN A 67 -36.13 -29.24 30.37
C ASN A 67 -35.93 -29.62 28.89
N GLY A 68 -34.73 -30.16 28.62
CA GLY A 68 -34.56 -31.62 28.54
C GLY A 68 -35.37 -32.39 27.50
N MET A 69 -34.62 -32.97 26.56
CA MET A 69 -34.90 -34.28 25.95
C MET A 69 -36.05 -34.35 24.94
N ASN A 70 -35.75 -34.11 23.66
CA ASN A 70 -36.09 -35.10 22.65
C ASN A 70 -35.11 -35.05 21.46
N ALA A 71 -34.30 -36.09 21.37
CA ALA A 71 -33.44 -36.36 20.24
C ALA A 71 -34.29 -36.81 19.03
N THR A 72 -33.84 -36.43 17.83
CA THR A 72 -34.00 -37.21 16.58
C THR A 72 -35.39 -37.78 16.28
N ALA A 73 -36.16 -37.07 15.45
CA ALA A 73 -36.88 -37.65 14.30
C ALA A 73 -37.83 -36.61 13.70
N SER A 74 -37.46 -36.02 12.57
CA SER A 74 -38.36 -35.82 11.42
C SER A 74 -37.67 -34.96 10.37
N GLN A 75 -36.89 -35.64 9.54
CA GLN A 75 -36.69 -35.23 8.16
C GLN A 75 -38.07 -35.08 7.48
N THR A 76 -38.17 -34.12 6.56
CA THR A 76 -39.31 -33.89 5.64
C THR A 76 -40.48 -33.08 6.18
N ARG A 77 -40.42 -31.76 5.98
CA ARG A 77 -41.59 -31.00 5.52
C ARG A 77 -41.17 -29.90 4.55
N PHE A 78 -40.80 -30.33 3.35
CA PHE A 78 -40.96 -29.53 2.15
C PHE A 78 -42.46 -29.20 1.99
N MET A 79 -42.75 -27.96 1.58
CA MET A 79 -44.06 -27.47 1.09
C MET A 79 -45.20 -27.37 2.11
N SER A 80 -45.49 -26.12 2.53
CA SER A 80 -46.74 -25.40 2.20
C SER A 80 -47.09 -24.37 3.27
N LYS A 81 -46.90 -23.08 2.96
CA LYS A 81 -47.90 -22.04 3.28
C LYS A 81 -47.66 -20.80 2.40
N PRO A 82 -48.42 -20.59 1.30
CA PRO A 82 -48.61 -19.25 0.78
C PRO A 82 -49.62 -18.57 1.72
N GLY A 83 -49.11 -17.76 2.65
CA GLY A 83 -49.95 -16.81 3.40
C GLY A 83 -50.28 -15.63 2.49
N PRO A 84 -51.53 -15.15 2.47
CA PRO A 84 -51.96 -14.10 1.55
C PRO A 84 -51.22 -12.80 1.81
N ALA A 85 -50.99 -12.06 0.73
CA ALA A 85 -50.42 -10.74 0.70
C ALA A 85 -51.13 -9.78 1.67
N ASP A 86 -50.39 -9.32 2.66
CA ASP A 86 -50.61 -8.02 3.31
C ASP A 86 -49.45 -7.12 2.86
N GLY A 87 -49.48 -6.75 1.57
CA GLY A 87 -48.29 -6.40 0.79
C GLY A 87 -48.15 -4.93 0.41
N GLY A 88 -48.76 -4.00 1.15
CA GLY A 88 -48.82 -2.59 0.74
C GLY A 88 -47.84 -1.65 1.46
N ALA A 89 -47.90 -1.59 2.79
CA ALA A 89 -47.32 -0.47 3.53
C ALA A 89 -45.89 -0.73 4.06
N GLY A 90 -45.61 -1.92 4.59
CA GLY A 90 -44.28 -2.24 5.13
C GLY A 90 -43.21 -2.45 4.05
N SER A 91 -43.60 -2.98 2.89
CA SER A 91 -42.70 -3.25 1.76
C SER A 91 -42.17 -1.98 1.10
N GLU A 92 -42.96 -0.89 1.08
CA GLU A 92 -42.57 0.37 0.43
C GLU A 92 -41.59 1.19 1.31
N GLU A 93 -41.81 1.24 2.62
CA GLU A 93 -40.84 1.83 3.58
C GLU A 93 -39.53 1.04 3.66
N GLU A 94 -39.61 -0.30 3.66
CA GLU A 94 -38.42 -1.17 3.65
C GLU A 94 -37.63 -1.04 2.34
N ALA A 95 -38.30 -0.97 1.19
CA ALA A 95 -37.66 -0.75 -0.11
C ALA A 95 -36.99 0.64 -0.18
N ALA A 96 -37.67 1.70 0.29
CA ALA A 96 -37.10 3.04 0.34
C ALA A 96 -35.88 3.11 1.28
N SER A 97 -35.93 2.45 2.44
CA SER A 97 -34.80 2.35 3.37
C SER A 97 -33.61 1.60 2.75
N ALA A 98 -33.88 0.48 2.06
CA ALA A 98 -32.86 -0.30 1.37
C ALA A 98 -32.20 0.50 0.24
N GLN A 99 -33.00 1.24 -0.54
CA GLN A 99 -32.50 2.10 -1.60
C GLN A 99 -31.63 3.23 -1.04
N SER A 100 -32.07 3.91 0.01
CA SER A 100 -31.28 4.96 0.66
C SER A 100 -29.94 4.44 1.18
N LYS A 101 -29.92 3.24 1.77
CA LYS A 101 -28.69 2.58 2.21
C LYS A 101 -27.77 2.23 1.04
N ALA A 102 -28.32 1.73 -0.06
CA ALA A 102 -27.55 1.41 -1.26
C ALA A 102 -26.90 2.67 -1.86
N GLU A 103 -27.64 3.77 -1.95
CA GLU A 103 -27.13 5.07 -2.42
C GLU A 103 -26.03 5.61 -1.50
N ALA A 104 -26.19 5.48 -0.18
CA ALA A 104 -25.16 5.86 0.79
C ALA A 104 -23.87 5.06 0.59
N ILE A 105 -23.96 3.73 0.41
CA ILE A 105 -22.82 2.86 0.16
C ILE A 105 -22.10 3.23 -1.14
N ILE A 106 -22.85 3.48 -2.22
CA ILE A 106 -22.28 3.88 -3.51
C ILE A 106 -21.55 5.22 -3.37
N LYS A 107 -22.15 6.19 -2.69
CA LYS A 107 -21.55 7.50 -2.47
C LYS A 107 -20.27 7.42 -1.64
N GLU A 108 -20.26 6.60 -0.58
CA GLU A 108 -19.07 6.36 0.23
C GLU A 108 -17.96 5.67 -0.59
N ALA A 109 -18.32 4.63 -1.36
CA ALA A 109 -17.38 3.93 -2.23
C ALA A 109 -16.76 4.86 -3.29
N GLN A 110 -17.55 5.74 -3.89
CA GLN A 110 -17.07 6.74 -4.84
C GLN A 110 -16.13 7.76 -4.18
N ALA A 111 -16.48 8.28 -2.99
CA ALA A 111 -15.63 9.21 -2.25
C ALA A 111 -14.28 8.56 -1.90
N ARG A 112 -14.30 7.32 -1.43
CA ARG A 112 -13.08 6.55 -1.11
C ARG A 112 -12.25 6.26 -2.36
N SER A 113 -12.88 5.94 -3.49
CA SER A 113 -12.18 5.75 -4.76
C SER A 113 -11.47 7.02 -5.21
N ALA A 114 -12.12 8.19 -5.09
CA ALA A 114 -11.53 9.47 -5.42
C ALA A 114 -10.32 9.79 -4.52
N GLU A 115 -10.43 9.53 -3.22
CA GLU A 115 -9.33 9.72 -2.28
C GLU A 115 -8.13 8.82 -2.60
N ILE A 116 -8.37 7.53 -2.88
CA ILE A 116 -7.31 6.59 -3.28
C ILE A 116 -6.63 7.05 -4.57
N ARG A 117 -7.40 7.49 -5.56
CA ARG A 117 -6.84 8.00 -6.82
C ARG A 117 -5.97 9.22 -6.57
N ARG A 118 -6.47 10.20 -5.82
CA ARG A 118 -5.68 11.41 -5.46
C ARG A 118 -4.38 11.04 -4.75
N GLY A 119 -4.45 10.14 -3.76
CA GLY A 119 -3.25 9.68 -3.05
C GLY A 119 -2.26 8.93 -3.94
N ALA A 120 -2.76 8.14 -4.89
CA ALA A 120 -1.92 7.46 -5.87
C ALA A 120 -1.25 8.44 -6.85
N ASP A 121 -1.98 9.46 -7.31
CA ASP A 121 -1.47 10.51 -8.20
C ASP A 121 -0.39 11.35 -7.48
N GLU A 122 -0.62 11.75 -6.23
CA GLU A 122 0.35 12.46 -5.40
C GLU A 122 1.62 11.64 -5.16
N TYR A 123 1.46 10.34 -4.88
CA TYR A 123 2.60 9.43 -4.72
C TYR A 123 3.38 9.28 -6.04
N ALA A 124 2.68 9.13 -7.17
CA ALA A 124 3.32 9.03 -8.48
C ALA A 124 4.12 10.30 -8.80
N ASP A 125 3.56 11.48 -8.55
CA ASP A 125 4.26 12.75 -8.73
C ASP A 125 5.53 12.84 -7.88
N GLN A 126 5.45 12.46 -6.59
CA GLN A 126 6.59 12.47 -5.70
C GLN A 126 7.71 11.52 -6.18
N VAL A 127 7.36 10.32 -6.64
CA VAL A 127 8.32 9.34 -7.18
C VAL A 127 8.95 9.86 -8.46
N LEU A 128 8.15 10.39 -9.38
CA LEU A 128 8.63 10.94 -10.65
C LEU A 128 9.53 12.15 -10.44
N SER A 129 9.18 13.06 -9.52
CA SER A 129 9.98 14.22 -9.15
C SER A 129 11.34 13.82 -8.57
N SER A 130 11.36 12.81 -7.68
CA SER A 130 12.61 12.28 -7.11
C SER A 130 13.50 11.64 -8.20
N LEU A 131 12.89 10.90 -9.13
CA LEU A 131 13.59 10.30 -10.26
C LEU A 131 14.18 11.39 -11.17
N ASP A 132 13.41 12.41 -11.51
CA ASP A 132 13.87 13.54 -12.33
C ASP A 132 15.06 14.26 -11.69
N ALA A 133 14.98 14.57 -10.41
CA ALA A 133 16.09 15.19 -9.66
C ALA A 133 17.36 14.32 -9.66
N THR A 134 17.20 12.99 -9.62
CA THR A 134 18.32 12.04 -9.67
C THR A 134 18.94 12.00 -11.07
N LEU A 135 18.11 11.95 -12.12
CA LEU A 135 18.57 11.98 -13.51
C LEU A 135 19.26 13.29 -13.86
N ALA A 136 18.75 14.43 -13.39
CA ALA A 136 19.38 15.74 -13.55
C ALA A 136 20.80 15.77 -12.97
N LYS A 137 21.00 15.23 -11.75
CA LYS A 137 22.33 15.11 -11.13
C LYS A 137 23.26 14.19 -11.91
N ALA A 138 22.75 13.08 -12.43
CA ALA A 138 23.52 12.15 -13.25
C ALA A 138 23.98 12.83 -14.55
N LEU A 139 23.07 13.53 -15.25
CA LEU A 139 23.40 14.28 -16.46
C LEU A 139 24.42 15.38 -16.21
N ALA A 140 24.28 16.14 -15.12
CA ALA A 140 25.25 17.17 -14.74
C ALA A 140 26.65 16.57 -14.51
N SER A 141 26.73 15.38 -13.88
CA SER A 141 27.99 14.68 -13.66
C SER A 141 28.63 14.22 -14.97
N VAL A 142 27.83 13.71 -15.92
CA VAL A 142 28.28 13.33 -17.26
C VAL A 142 28.80 14.55 -18.03
N GLN A 143 28.06 15.66 -18.01
CA GLN A 143 28.47 16.91 -18.67
C GLN A 143 29.79 17.43 -18.11
N LYS A 144 29.95 17.42 -16.77
CA LYS A 144 31.21 17.79 -16.12
C LYS A 144 32.36 16.87 -16.57
N GLY A 145 32.14 15.56 -16.61
CA GLY A 145 33.13 14.60 -17.12
C GLY A 145 33.56 14.89 -18.56
N ARG A 146 32.60 15.21 -19.44
CA ARG A 146 32.89 15.59 -20.84
C ARG A 146 33.69 16.88 -20.94
N GLN A 147 33.35 17.90 -20.16
CA GLN A 147 34.09 19.16 -20.13
C GLN A 147 35.54 18.95 -19.66
N THR A 148 35.76 18.14 -18.62
CA THR A 148 37.11 17.79 -18.14
C THR A 148 37.93 17.07 -19.21
N LEU A 149 37.33 16.14 -19.96
CA LEU A 149 38.03 15.44 -21.05
C LEU A 149 38.36 16.38 -22.22
N ALA A 150 37.43 17.28 -22.57
CA ALA A 150 37.68 18.28 -23.61
C ALA A 150 38.80 19.25 -23.22
N ALA A 151 38.87 19.67 -21.95
CA ALA A 151 39.94 20.53 -21.44
C ALA A 151 41.29 19.82 -21.34
N THR A 152 41.30 18.52 -21.05
CA THR A 152 42.52 17.72 -20.93
C THR A 152 43.10 17.30 -22.29
N THR A 153 42.30 17.32 -23.37
CA THR A 153 42.80 17.07 -24.74
C THR A 153 43.49 18.34 -25.23
N PRO A 154 44.84 18.45 -25.17
CA PRO A 154 45.51 19.67 -25.59
C PRO A 154 45.45 19.71 -27.12
N SER A 155 45.30 20.91 -27.67
CA SER A 155 45.66 21.24 -29.05
C SER A 155 47.16 20.97 -29.29
N ASN A 156 47.55 19.69 -29.34
CA ASN A 156 48.95 19.25 -29.46
C ASN A 156 49.40 19.15 -30.93
N GLY A 157 48.87 20.01 -31.80
CA GLY A 157 49.10 19.96 -33.25
C GLY A 157 49.79 21.18 -33.87
N ALA A 158 50.15 22.21 -33.09
CA ALA A 158 50.49 23.52 -33.69
C ALA A 158 51.73 24.23 -33.10
N LYS A 159 52.78 23.52 -32.66
CA LYS A 159 54.11 24.11 -32.43
C LYS A 159 55.26 23.11 -32.66
N THR A 160 55.37 22.57 -33.87
CA THR A 160 56.61 21.91 -34.30
C THR A 160 56.84 22.14 -35.80
N ARG A 161 57.30 23.33 -36.15
CA ARG A 161 58.02 23.68 -37.39
C ARG A 161 58.40 25.15 -37.25
N GLU A 162 59.61 25.51 -37.68
CA GLU A 162 60.27 26.81 -37.47
C GLU A 162 60.82 26.91 -36.03
N THR A 163 62.01 26.38 -35.74
CA THR A 163 63.28 26.97 -36.14
C THR A 163 64.31 25.90 -36.51
N SER A 164 64.39 25.57 -37.80
CA SER A 164 65.56 24.94 -38.40
C SER A 164 65.85 25.69 -39.67
N THR A 165 66.60 26.78 -39.55
CA THR A 165 67.39 27.37 -40.64
C THR A 165 68.31 28.44 -40.07
N LEU A 166 69.60 28.13 -40.16
CA LEU A 166 70.78 29.02 -40.31
C LEU A 166 71.17 29.91 -39.12
#